data_AF-A0A914C2B6-F1
#
_entry.id   AF-A0A914C2B6-F1
#
_cell.length_a   1.000
_cell.length_b   1.000
_cell.length_c   1.000
_cell.angle_alpha   90.00
_cell.angle_beta   90.00
_cell.angle_gamma   90.00
#
_symmetry.space_group_name_H-M   'P 1'
#
loop_
_entity.id
_entity.type
_entity.pdbx_description
1 polymer ?
#
loop_
_entity_poly.entity_id
_entity_poly.type
_entity_poly.pdbx_seq_one_letter_code
_entity_poly.pdbx_strand_id
1 'polypeptide(L)'
;MIPKELLPLFFPIGEAPSVPCNQIALNAAQADFNTRLNISSDVTWRNATYLATQVNQLFANGTTSSFQLVCYARDIFESTLRPRGYYDSCLNRYFLMNQAGADWYTVMTYIMFYQQLDVLCNQAFEKFTEKDTWTCIKFFESAQGNQDCANAFVNATMTGGYQNLCSDVNGFMACEKAFWDKSCKSPVGFFACEDIRVGYAQDCRGLRCYVN
;
A
#
# COMPACT_ATOMS: atom_id res chain seq x y z
N MET A 1 -2.44 -5.32 -9.18
CA MET A 1 -1.03 -5.53 -8.77
C MET A 1 -0.14 -5.50 -10.01
N ILE A 2 0.99 -4.79 -9.99
CA ILE A 2 1.93 -4.76 -11.11
C ILE A 2 2.63 -6.12 -11.26
N PRO A 3 2.68 -6.72 -12.46
CA PRO A 3 3.44 -7.94 -12.72
C PRO A 3 4.90 -7.81 -12.32
N LYS A 4 5.43 -8.87 -11.70
CA LYS A 4 6.81 -8.94 -11.18
C LYS A 4 7.87 -8.64 -12.25
N GLU A 5 7.56 -8.92 -13.50
CA GLU A 5 8.46 -8.82 -14.64
C GLU A 5 8.71 -7.36 -15.06
N LEU A 6 7.77 -6.46 -14.78
CA LEU A 6 7.84 -5.05 -15.22
C LEU A 6 8.40 -4.11 -14.15
N LEU A 7 8.50 -4.63 -12.95
CA LEU A 7 8.86 -3.90 -11.76
C LEU A 7 10.30 -3.33 -11.77
N PRO A 8 11.33 -4.04 -12.28
CA PRO A 8 12.66 -3.46 -12.46
C PRO A 8 12.70 -2.32 -13.49
N LEU A 9 11.76 -2.30 -14.44
CA LEU A 9 11.62 -1.25 -15.44
C LEU A 9 10.98 0.01 -14.83
N PHE A 10 10.02 -0.15 -13.92
CA PHE A 10 9.27 0.97 -13.33
C PHE A 10 10.02 1.75 -12.25
N PHE A 11 11.10 1.19 -11.70
CA PHE A 11 11.66 1.70 -10.47
C PHE A 11 13.18 1.45 -10.37
N PRO A 12 13.99 2.21 -11.11
CA PRO A 12 15.45 2.04 -11.13
C PRO A 12 16.10 2.38 -9.78
N ILE A 13 17.27 1.79 -9.53
CA ILE A 13 18.00 1.91 -8.26
C ILE A 13 18.69 3.29 -8.15
N GLY A 14 18.40 4.11 -7.13
CA GLY A 14 19.26 5.24 -6.74
C GLY A 14 18.64 6.23 -5.73
N GLU A 15 19.05 6.14 -4.45
CA GLU A 15 19.26 7.21 -3.44
C GLU A 15 19.13 6.66 -2.00
N ALA A 16 20.26 6.37 -1.35
CA ALA A 16 20.26 5.86 0.01
C ALA A 16 19.78 6.91 1.04
N PRO A 17 18.98 6.52 2.06
CA PRO A 17 18.54 7.42 3.12
C PRO A 17 19.72 7.92 3.98
N SER A 18 19.59 9.12 4.56
CA SER A 18 20.62 9.77 5.39
C SER A 18 20.83 9.11 6.75
N VAL A 19 19.84 8.37 7.25
CA VAL A 19 19.93 7.52 8.45
C VAL A 19 19.86 6.07 8.01
N PRO A 20 20.76 5.18 8.48
CA PRO A 20 20.67 3.76 8.18
C PRO A 20 19.54 3.10 8.97
N CYS A 21 18.83 2.16 8.34
CA CYS A 21 17.80 1.38 9.03
C CYS A 21 18.39 0.56 10.19
N ASN A 22 17.70 0.60 11.34
CA ASN A 22 17.94 -0.33 12.42
C ASN A 22 17.11 -1.61 12.21
N GLN A 23 17.74 -2.66 11.70
CA GLN A 23 17.07 -3.92 11.36
C GLN A 23 16.50 -4.65 12.58
N ILE A 24 17.10 -4.51 13.77
CA ILE A 24 16.55 -5.07 15.01
C ILE A 24 15.22 -4.39 15.33
N ALA A 25 15.17 -3.05 15.21
CA ALA A 25 13.94 -2.30 15.41
C ALA A 25 12.87 -2.65 14.36
N LEU A 26 13.25 -2.77 13.09
CA LEU A 26 12.33 -3.20 12.02
C LEU A 26 11.72 -4.57 12.30
N ASN A 27 12.55 -5.56 12.65
CA ASN A 27 12.07 -6.91 12.92
C ASN A 27 11.16 -6.95 14.16
N ALA A 28 11.50 -6.21 15.22
CA ALA A 28 10.66 -6.09 16.41
C ALA A 28 9.32 -5.43 16.10
N ALA A 29 9.32 -4.31 15.36
CA ALA A 29 8.11 -3.61 14.95
C ALA A 29 7.20 -4.51 14.08
N GLN A 30 7.79 -5.24 13.13
CA GLN A 30 7.04 -6.18 12.29
C GLN A 30 6.42 -7.33 13.11
N ALA A 31 7.20 -7.92 14.02
CA ALA A 31 6.71 -9.02 14.85
C ALA A 31 5.55 -8.56 15.77
N ASP A 32 5.64 -7.35 16.33
CA ASP A 32 4.56 -6.77 17.15
C ASP A 32 3.32 -6.46 16.31
N PHE A 33 3.48 -5.87 15.12
CA PHE A 33 2.39 -5.65 14.16
C PHE A 33 1.66 -6.97 13.85
N ASN A 34 2.40 -8.02 13.51
CA ASN A 34 1.83 -9.32 13.18
C ASN A 34 1.08 -9.93 14.36
N THR A 35 1.70 -9.93 15.54
CA THR A 35 1.13 -10.52 16.76
C THR A 35 -0.21 -9.87 17.11
N ARG A 36 -0.32 -8.54 17.00
CA ARG A 36 -1.57 -7.80 17.25
C ARG A 36 -2.70 -8.19 16.30
N LEU A 37 -2.35 -8.62 15.10
CA LEU A 37 -3.29 -9.02 14.05
C LEU A 37 -3.47 -10.54 13.97
N ASN A 38 -2.92 -11.29 14.93
CA ASN A 38 -2.91 -12.75 14.93
C ASN A 38 -2.29 -13.36 13.65
N ILE A 39 -1.27 -12.68 13.12
CA ILE A 39 -0.40 -13.15 12.04
C ILE A 39 0.88 -13.71 12.71
N SER A 40 1.49 -14.75 12.13
CA SER A 40 2.75 -15.29 12.67
C SER A 40 3.83 -14.21 12.78
N SER A 41 4.53 -14.16 13.92
CA SER A 41 5.65 -13.23 14.14
C SER A 41 6.83 -13.48 13.20
N ASP A 42 6.91 -14.66 12.58
CA ASP A 42 7.96 -15.03 11.63
C ASP A 42 7.72 -14.43 10.23
N VAL A 43 6.54 -13.87 9.98
CA VAL A 43 6.21 -13.19 8.73
C VAL A 43 6.98 -11.87 8.67
N THR A 44 7.86 -11.75 7.69
CA THR A 44 8.66 -10.53 7.51
C THR A 44 8.28 -9.82 6.22
N TRP A 45 8.98 -8.72 5.89
CA TRP A 45 8.87 -8.09 4.58
C TRP A 45 9.07 -9.05 3.41
N ARG A 46 9.77 -10.18 3.62
CA ARG A 46 9.97 -11.24 2.61
C ARG A 46 8.67 -11.97 2.23
N ASN A 47 7.64 -11.83 3.04
CA ASN A 47 6.35 -12.46 2.88
C ASN A 47 5.28 -11.40 2.59
N ALA A 48 5.63 -10.30 1.93
CA ALA A 48 4.78 -9.13 1.72
C ALA A 48 3.39 -9.46 1.17
N THR A 49 3.29 -10.31 0.16
CA THR A 49 2.00 -10.75 -0.41
C THR A 49 1.13 -11.46 0.63
N TYR A 50 1.74 -12.35 1.42
CA TYR A 50 1.04 -13.06 2.47
C TYR A 50 0.57 -12.08 3.55
N LEU A 51 1.44 -11.16 3.99
CA LEU A 51 1.09 -10.12 4.95
C LEU A 51 -0.10 -9.28 4.48
N ALA A 52 -0.05 -8.74 3.26
CA ALA A 52 -1.14 -7.97 2.67
C ALA A 52 -2.42 -8.80 2.56
N THR A 53 -2.31 -10.07 2.15
CA THR A 53 -3.46 -10.99 2.06
C THR A 53 -4.11 -11.22 3.42
N GLN A 54 -3.32 -11.43 4.48
CA GLN A 54 -3.85 -11.63 5.83
C GLN A 54 -4.59 -10.38 6.33
N VAL A 55 -4.03 -9.18 6.11
CA VAL A 55 -4.69 -7.92 6.48
C VAL A 55 -5.97 -7.69 5.67
N ASN A 56 -5.95 -7.94 4.37
CA ASN A 56 -7.14 -7.84 3.53
C ASN A 56 -8.24 -8.83 3.95
N GLN A 57 -7.87 -10.03 4.42
CA GLN A 57 -8.82 -10.99 4.98
C GLN A 57 -9.44 -10.50 6.29
N LEU A 58 -8.67 -9.80 7.15
CA LEU A 58 -9.21 -9.17 8.35
C LEU A 58 -10.26 -8.11 8.01
N PHE A 59 -10.07 -7.37 6.93
CA PHE A 59 -11.07 -6.41 6.45
C PHE A 59 -12.30 -7.12 5.87
N ALA A 60 -12.10 -8.04 4.93
CA ALA A 60 -13.19 -8.71 4.22
C ALA A 60 -14.13 -9.50 5.15
N ASN A 61 -13.56 -10.18 6.15
CA ASN A 61 -14.31 -11.02 7.10
C ASN A 61 -14.68 -10.28 8.39
N GLY A 62 -14.22 -9.04 8.55
CA GLY A 62 -14.32 -8.29 9.79
C GLY A 62 -15.42 -7.24 9.84
N THR A 63 -15.44 -6.52 10.96
CA THR A 63 -16.22 -5.29 11.15
C THR A 63 -15.28 -4.08 11.13
N THR A 64 -15.82 -2.88 11.34
CA THR A 64 -15.03 -1.67 11.56
C THR A 64 -14.01 -1.83 12.69
N SER A 65 -14.24 -2.72 13.66
CA SER A 65 -13.26 -3.04 14.71
C SER A 65 -12.00 -3.71 14.17
N SER A 66 -12.11 -4.54 13.12
CA SER A 66 -10.93 -5.12 12.47
C SER A 66 -10.08 -4.04 11.79
N PHE A 67 -10.74 -3.08 11.16
CA PHE A 67 -10.07 -1.92 10.58
C PHE A 67 -9.35 -1.06 11.63
N GLN A 68 -10.04 -0.74 12.73
CA GLN A 68 -9.47 -0.01 13.86
C GLN A 68 -8.26 -0.75 14.47
N LEU A 69 -8.33 -2.08 14.57
CA LEU A 69 -7.23 -2.90 15.08
C LEU A 69 -5.99 -2.86 14.15
N VAL A 70 -6.19 -2.95 12.83
CA VAL A 70 -5.09 -2.80 11.86
C VAL A 70 -4.46 -1.42 11.94
N CYS A 71 -5.28 -0.37 12.06
CA CYS A 71 -4.76 0.99 12.19
C CYS A 71 -4.00 1.22 13.49
N TYR A 72 -4.49 0.65 14.60
CA TYR A 72 -3.77 0.67 15.86
C TYR A 72 -2.43 -0.09 15.78
N ALA A 73 -2.41 -1.28 15.17
CA ALA A 73 -1.17 -2.02 14.96
C ALA A 73 -0.18 -1.24 14.07
N ARG A 74 -0.67 -0.59 13.02
CA ARG A 74 0.14 0.24 12.11
C ARG A 74 0.72 1.47 12.81
N ASP A 75 -0.05 2.15 13.67
CA ASP A 75 0.44 3.28 14.46
C ASP A 75 1.59 2.86 15.41
N ILE A 76 1.48 1.68 16.01
CA ILE A 76 2.55 1.13 16.86
C ILE A 76 3.79 0.74 16.04
N PHE A 77 3.58 0.12 14.88
CA PHE A 77 4.67 -0.18 13.95
C PHE A 77 5.44 1.10 13.59
N GLU A 78 4.72 2.15 13.19
CA GLU A 78 5.33 3.41 12.83
C GLU A 78 6.00 4.08 14.03
N SER A 79 5.33 4.20 15.17
CA SER A 79 5.90 4.84 16.37
C SER A 79 7.12 4.10 16.94
N THR A 80 7.28 2.81 16.66
CA THR A 80 8.49 2.05 17.00
C THR A 80 9.69 2.46 16.12
N LEU A 81 9.43 2.82 14.86
CA LEU A 81 10.48 3.13 13.88
C LEU A 81 10.69 4.64 13.67
N ARG A 82 9.71 5.46 13.98
CA ARG A 82 9.79 6.92 13.82
C ARG A 82 10.90 7.56 14.68
N PRO A 83 11.18 7.10 15.92
CA PRO A 83 12.32 7.61 16.68
C PRO A 83 13.60 7.48 15.87
N ARG A 84 14.31 8.60 15.70
CA ARG A 84 15.58 8.69 14.94
C ARG A 84 15.46 8.51 13.42
N GLY A 85 14.25 8.49 12.86
CA GLY A 85 14.04 8.44 11.41
C GLY A 85 14.18 7.04 10.81
N TYR A 86 14.06 5.97 11.61
CA TYR A 86 14.19 4.62 11.08
C TYR A 86 13.06 4.24 10.13
N TYR A 87 11.84 4.75 10.31
CA TYR A 87 10.69 4.43 9.46
C TYR A 87 11.00 4.64 7.97
N ASP A 88 11.43 5.84 7.59
CA ASP A 88 11.75 6.17 6.19
C ASP A 88 12.98 5.42 5.68
N SER A 89 13.94 5.12 6.55
CA SER A 89 15.14 4.36 6.18
C SER A 89 14.90 2.86 6.04
N CYS A 90 13.94 2.30 6.78
CA CYS A 90 13.62 0.88 6.83
C CYS A 90 12.54 0.52 5.80
N LEU A 91 11.53 1.38 5.60
CA LEU A 91 10.60 1.32 4.47
C LEU A 91 11.21 2.01 3.24
N ASN A 92 12.46 1.65 2.95
CA ASN A 92 13.23 2.18 1.84
C ASN A 92 13.57 1.05 0.87
N ARG A 93 13.25 1.26 -0.41
CA ARG A 93 13.49 0.28 -1.46
C ARG A 93 14.97 -0.10 -1.56
N TYR A 94 15.90 0.83 -1.37
CA TYR A 94 17.34 0.56 -1.47
C TYR A 94 17.87 -0.24 -0.30
N PHE A 95 17.45 0.11 0.92
CA PHE A 95 17.80 -0.67 2.09
C PHE A 95 17.33 -2.13 1.97
N LEU A 96 16.06 -2.32 1.61
CA LEU A 96 15.45 -3.65 1.51
C LEU A 96 16.01 -4.45 0.33
N MET A 97 16.24 -3.81 -0.82
CA MET A 97 16.88 -4.47 -1.98
C MET A 97 18.33 -4.88 -1.71
N ASN A 98 19.02 -4.22 -0.78
CA ASN A 98 20.37 -4.61 -0.38
C ASN A 98 20.41 -5.78 0.62
N GLN A 99 19.25 -6.33 1.02
CA GLN A 99 19.18 -7.50 1.89
C GLN A 99 19.30 -8.79 1.09
N ALA A 100 19.93 -9.82 1.67
CA ALA A 100 20.06 -11.13 1.03
C ALA A 100 18.69 -11.69 0.62
N GLY A 101 18.53 -12.28 -0.56
CA GLY A 101 17.24 -12.85 -0.99
C GLY A 101 16.10 -11.82 -1.15
N ALA A 102 16.42 -10.54 -1.30
CA ALA A 102 15.46 -9.54 -1.71
C ALA A 102 15.07 -9.76 -3.17
N ASP A 103 13.78 -9.71 -3.44
CA ASP A 103 13.26 -9.56 -4.78
C ASP A 103 12.39 -8.32 -4.85
N TRP A 104 12.45 -7.64 -5.99
CA TRP A 104 11.82 -6.34 -6.16
C TRP A 104 10.32 -6.36 -5.83
N TYR A 105 9.60 -7.37 -6.33
CA TYR A 105 8.16 -7.48 -6.15
C TYR A 105 7.79 -7.49 -4.66
N THR A 106 8.48 -8.32 -3.89
CA THR A 106 8.28 -8.44 -2.45
C THR A 106 8.61 -7.13 -1.72
N VAL A 107 9.73 -6.49 -2.06
CA VAL A 107 10.14 -5.21 -1.45
C VAL A 107 9.10 -4.11 -1.70
N MET A 108 8.66 -3.95 -2.95
CA MET A 108 7.69 -2.90 -3.27
C MET A 108 6.31 -3.19 -2.71
N THR A 109 5.85 -4.44 -2.77
CA THR A 109 4.59 -4.84 -2.14
C THR A 109 4.60 -4.48 -0.66
N TYR A 110 5.71 -4.71 0.03
CA TYR A 110 5.86 -4.38 1.44
C TYR A 110 5.83 -2.87 1.73
N ILE A 111 6.56 -2.08 0.96
CA ILE A 111 6.60 -0.61 1.12
C ILE A 111 5.23 -0.01 0.83
N MET A 112 4.65 -0.38 -0.32
CA MET A 112 3.33 0.11 -0.74
C MET A 112 2.27 -0.28 0.29
N PHE A 113 2.29 -1.50 0.81
CA PHE A 113 1.37 -1.93 1.85
C PHE A 113 1.33 -0.97 3.06
N TYR A 114 2.48 -0.56 3.60
CA TYR A 114 2.51 0.39 4.72
C TYR A 114 2.13 1.83 4.33
N GLN A 115 2.43 2.25 3.09
CA GLN A 115 1.99 3.55 2.57
C GLN A 115 0.48 3.62 2.36
N GLN A 116 -0.12 2.53 1.87
CA GLN A 116 -1.56 2.38 1.71
C GLN A 116 -2.24 2.39 3.08
N LEU A 117 -1.71 1.62 4.06
CA LEU A 117 -2.22 1.68 5.42
C LEU A 117 -2.10 3.08 6.05
N ASP A 118 -1.09 3.88 5.70
CA ASP A 118 -1.00 5.28 6.14
C ASP A 118 -2.18 6.13 5.61
N VAL A 119 -2.51 6.02 4.33
CA VAL A 119 -3.69 6.70 3.76
C VAL A 119 -4.97 6.23 4.45
N LEU A 120 -5.15 4.92 4.57
CA LEU A 120 -6.35 4.34 5.14
C LEU A 120 -6.53 4.76 6.61
N CYS A 121 -5.48 4.64 7.41
CA CYS A 121 -5.55 4.81 8.86
C CYS A 121 -5.43 6.25 9.33
N ASN A 122 -4.89 7.16 8.52
CA ASN A 122 -4.79 8.58 8.88
C ASN A 122 -5.77 9.46 8.10
N GLN A 123 -5.85 9.29 6.78
CA GLN A 123 -6.67 10.18 5.94
C GLN A 123 -8.11 9.66 5.80
N ALA A 124 -8.29 8.35 5.64
CA ALA A 124 -9.60 7.75 5.37
C ALA A 124 -10.33 7.26 6.63
N PHE A 125 -9.70 7.31 7.81
CA PHE A 125 -10.13 6.60 9.00
C PHE A 125 -11.58 6.90 9.41
N GLU A 126 -11.93 8.19 9.53
CA GLU A 126 -13.28 8.61 9.91
C GLU A 126 -14.33 8.06 8.93
N LYS A 127 -14.01 8.05 7.64
CA LYS A 127 -14.93 7.59 6.59
C LYS A 127 -15.01 6.08 6.51
N PHE A 128 -13.91 5.39 6.74
CA PHE A 128 -13.84 3.94 6.63
C PHE A 128 -14.40 3.25 7.88
N THR A 129 -14.57 4.00 8.98
CA THR A 129 -15.29 3.55 10.18
C THR A 129 -16.80 3.86 10.17
N GLU A 130 -17.29 4.62 9.19
CA GLU A 130 -18.73 4.80 8.97
C GLU A 130 -19.35 3.47 8.51
N LYS A 131 -20.42 3.02 9.17
CA LYS A 131 -21.04 1.69 8.97
C LYS A 131 -21.45 1.43 7.51
N ASP A 132 -22.06 2.43 6.87
CA ASP A 132 -22.57 2.29 5.50
C ASP A 132 -21.42 2.24 4.50
N THR A 133 -20.37 3.04 4.73
CA THR A 133 -19.13 3.00 3.95
C THR A 133 -18.43 1.66 4.10
N TRP A 134 -18.20 1.19 5.34
CA TRP A 134 -17.50 -0.06 5.65
C TRP A 134 -18.09 -1.27 4.91
N THR A 135 -19.42 -1.37 4.89
CA THR A 135 -20.14 -2.48 4.24
C THR A 135 -19.80 -2.58 2.75
N CYS A 136 -19.50 -1.45 2.12
CA CYS A 136 -19.11 -1.37 0.72
C CYS A 136 -17.60 -1.62 0.53
N ILE A 137 -16.75 -0.99 1.34
CA ILE A 137 -15.29 -1.00 1.14
C ILE A 137 -14.58 -2.25 1.68
N LYS A 138 -15.21 -3.07 2.51
CA LYS A 138 -14.53 -4.28 3.03
C LYS A 138 -14.09 -5.28 1.93
N PHE A 139 -14.59 -5.10 0.71
CA PHE A 139 -14.22 -5.87 -0.48
C PHE A 139 -13.34 -5.07 -1.45
N PHE A 140 -12.67 -4.01 -0.99
CA PHE A 140 -11.91 -3.08 -1.83
C PHE A 140 -11.02 -3.81 -2.85
N GLU A 141 -10.16 -4.69 -2.37
CA GLU A 141 -9.20 -5.44 -3.18
C GLU A 141 -9.86 -6.53 -4.06
N SER A 142 -10.96 -7.13 -3.61
CA SER A 142 -11.61 -8.24 -4.31
C SER A 142 -12.71 -7.81 -5.28
N ALA A 143 -13.08 -6.53 -5.30
CA ALA A 143 -14.09 -6.01 -6.20
C ALA A 143 -13.64 -6.14 -7.67
N GLN A 144 -14.52 -6.67 -8.53
CA GLN A 144 -14.19 -6.88 -9.95
C GLN A 144 -13.76 -5.58 -10.64
N GLY A 145 -14.41 -4.44 -10.34
CA GLY A 145 -14.03 -3.15 -10.93
C GLY A 145 -12.62 -2.70 -10.55
N ASN A 146 -12.17 -3.00 -9.32
CA ASN A 146 -10.80 -2.74 -8.89
C ASN A 146 -9.80 -3.63 -9.66
N GLN A 147 -10.14 -4.90 -9.85
CA GLN A 147 -9.33 -5.81 -10.67
C GLN A 147 -9.27 -5.37 -12.14
N ASP A 148 -10.38 -4.88 -12.70
CA ASP A 148 -10.45 -4.39 -14.08
C ASP A 148 -9.56 -3.15 -14.27
N CYS A 149 -9.62 -2.19 -13.34
CA CYS A 149 -8.75 -1.01 -13.33
C CYS A 149 -7.27 -1.40 -13.21
N ALA A 150 -6.94 -2.31 -12.29
CA ALA A 150 -5.57 -2.81 -12.13
C ALA A 150 -5.07 -3.53 -13.40
N ASN A 151 -5.91 -4.36 -14.04
CA ASN A 151 -5.54 -5.06 -15.27
C ASN A 151 -5.36 -4.09 -16.44
N ALA A 152 -6.21 -3.07 -16.55
CA ALA A 152 -6.09 -2.03 -17.57
C ALA A 152 -4.77 -1.26 -17.43
N PHE A 153 -4.42 -0.87 -16.20
CA PHE A 153 -3.15 -0.23 -15.88
C PHE A 153 -1.97 -1.11 -16.29
N VAL A 154 -1.98 -2.39 -15.89
CA VAL A 154 -0.92 -3.34 -16.23
C VAL A 154 -0.75 -3.46 -17.75
N ASN A 155 -1.84 -3.66 -18.48
CA ASN A 155 -1.80 -3.81 -19.94
C ASN A 155 -1.29 -2.54 -20.64
N ALA A 156 -1.74 -1.36 -20.20
CA ALA A 156 -1.29 -0.08 -20.72
C ALA A 156 0.22 0.08 -20.52
N THR A 157 0.69 -0.19 -19.31
CA THR A 157 2.10 0.01 -18.95
C THR A 157 3.02 -1.03 -19.62
N MET A 158 2.54 -2.27 -19.82
CA MET A 158 3.24 -3.30 -20.62
C MET A 158 3.45 -2.88 -22.07
N THR A 159 2.45 -2.23 -22.66
CA THR A 159 2.46 -1.86 -24.08
C THR A 159 3.22 -0.54 -24.30
N GLY A 160 3.05 0.42 -23.39
CA GLY A 160 3.61 1.77 -23.48
C GLY A 160 5.04 1.90 -22.99
N GLY A 161 5.51 0.98 -22.14
CA GLY A 161 6.83 1.04 -21.51
C GLY A 161 6.94 2.10 -20.41
N TYR A 162 8.11 2.18 -19.75
CA TYR A 162 8.35 3.04 -18.58
C TYR A 162 8.00 4.52 -18.81
N GLN A 163 8.29 5.04 -20.01
CA GLN A 163 8.04 6.44 -20.34
C GLN A 163 6.59 6.89 -20.10
N ASN A 164 5.63 5.96 -20.13
CA ASN A 164 4.22 6.25 -19.94
C ASN A 164 3.73 6.00 -18.52
N LEU A 165 4.57 5.48 -17.61
CA LEU A 165 4.16 5.05 -16.26
C LEU A 165 3.29 6.09 -15.56
N CYS A 166 3.70 7.37 -15.54
CA CYS A 166 2.95 8.39 -14.83
C CYS A 166 1.63 8.78 -15.52
N SER A 167 1.54 8.62 -16.83
CA SER A 167 0.26 8.75 -17.55
C SER A 167 -0.64 7.55 -17.25
N ASP A 168 -0.09 6.35 -17.24
CA ASP A 168 -0.82 5.11 -16.97
C ASP A 168 -1.33 5.05 -15.52
N VAL A 169 -0.52 5.54 -14.56
CA VAL A 169 -0.93 5.73 -13.16
C VAL A 169 -2.05 6.75 -13.04
N ASN A 170 -2.01 7.87 -13.78
CA ASN A 170 -3.15 8.81 -13.80
C ASN A 170 -4.42 8.14 -14.33
N GLY A 171 -4.31 7.31 -15.37
CA GLY A 171 -5.42 6.51 -15.88
C GLY A 171 -5.95 5.52 -14.84
N PHE A 172 -5.06 4.86 -14.11
CA PHE A 172 -5.42 3.93 -13.02
C PHE A 172 -6.16 4.64 -11.89
N MET A 173 -5.61 5.76 -11.41
CA MET A 173 -6.23 6.61 -10.38
C MET A 173 -7.63 7.07 -10.78
N ALA A 174 -7.80 7.50 -12.03
CA ALA A 174 -9.10 7.94 -12.54
C ALA A 174 -10.11 6.79 -12.64
N CYS A 175 -9.67 5.60 -13.07
CA CYS A 175 -10.50 4.41 -13.15
C CYS A 175 -11.03 4.01 -11.77
N GLU A 176 -10.13 3.91 -10.79
CA GLU A 176 -10.46 3.52 -9.42
C GLU A 176 -11.38 4.54 -8.77
N LYS A 177 -11.07 5.83 -8.90
CA LYS A 177 -11.96 6.89 -8.42
C LYS A 177 -13.37 6.74 -8.99
N ALA A 178 -13.50 6.60 -10.31
CA ALA A 178 -14.80 6.51 -10.97
C ALA A 178 -15.58 5.26 -10.54
N PHE A 179 -14.90 4.13 -10.40
CA PHE A 179 -15.51 2.89 -9.92
C PHE A 179 -16.05 3.04 -8.50
N TRP A 180 -15.24 3.56 -7.58
CA TRP A 180 -15.60 3.68 -6.17
C TRP A 180 -16.60 4.81 -5.89
N ASP A 181 -16.53 5.93 -6.62
CA ASP A 181 -17.55 6.98 -6.60
C ASP A 181 -18.93 6.40 -6.98
N LYS A 182 -18.97 5.49 -7.97
CA LYS A 182 -20.20 4.84 -8.39
C LYS A 182 -20.67 3.76 -7.41
N SER A 183 -19.74 2.96 -6.89
CA SER A 183 -20.05 1.77 -6.09
C SER A 183 -20.37 2.09 -4.63
N CYS A 184 -19.57 2.95 -4.00
CA CYS A 184 -19.67 3.28 -2.58
C CYS A 184 -20.01 4.74 -2.27
N LYS A 185 -20.12 5.59 -3.31
CA LYS A 185 -20.35 7.04 -3.21
C LYS A 185 -19.20 7.79 -2.51
N SER A 186 -19.28 9.12 -2.56
CA SER A 186 -18.29 10.00 -1.96
C SER A 186 -18.23 9.81 -0.43
N PRO A 187 -17.04 9.81 0.19
CA PRO A 187 -15.72 10.12 -0.40
C PRO A 187 -14.84 8.92 -0.75
N VAL A 188 -15.39 7.71 -0.93
CA VAL A 188 -14.58 6.49 -1.13
C VAL A 188 -13.68 6.57 -2.36
N GLY A 189 -14.19 7.08 -3.49
CA GLY A 189 -13.38 7.20 -4.70
C GLY A 189 -12.20 8.17 -4.55
N PHE A 190 -12.32 9.21 -3.71
CA PHE A 190 -11.17 10.07 -3.40
C PHE A 190 -10.07 9.28 -2.68
N PHE A 191 -10.43 8.48 -1.67
CA PHE A 191 -9.43 7.67 -0.94
C PHE A 191 -8.86 6.54 -1.78
N ALA A 192 -9.65 5.93 -2.66
CA ALA A 192 -9.15 4.96 -3.65
C ALA A 192 -8.08 5.57 -4.56
N CYS A 193 -8.32 6.79 -5.02
CA CYS A 193 -7.35 7.53 -5.81
C CYS A 193 -6.09 7.85 -4.99
N GLU A 194 -6.25 8.32 -3.74
CA GLU A 194 -5.11 8.67 -2.88
C GLU A 194 -4.24 7.46 -2.53
N ASP A 195 -4.87 6.29 -2.30
CA ASP A 195 -4.19 5.02 -2.06
C ASP A 195 -3.20 4.68 -3.18
N ILE A 196 -3.62 4.86 -4.43
CA ILE A 196 -2.76 4.66 -5.60
C ILE A 196 -1.73 5.78 -5.70
N ARG A 197 -2.17 7.05 -5.53
CA ARG A 197 -1.29 8.22 -5.65
C ARG A 197 -0.06 8.10 -4.75
N VAL A 198 -0.23 7.69 -3.49
CA VAL A 198 0.89 7.57 -2.55
C VAL A 198 1.85 6.47 -2.95
N GLY A 199 1.35 5.34 -3.49
CA GLY A 199 2.17 4.22 -3.92
C GLY A 199 3.13 4.57 -5.07
N TYR A 200 2.79 5.58 -5.88
CA TYR A 200 3.61 6.05 -7.01
C TYR A 200 4.19 7.46 -6.83
N ALA A 201 3.99 8.10 -5.68
CA ALA A 201 4.36 9.51 -5.48
C ALA A 201 5.87 9.78 -5.59
N GLN A 202 6.71 8.78 -5.29
CA GLN A 202 8.16 8.89 -5.41
C GLN A 202 8.63 8.89 -6.87
N ASP A 203 7.91 8.20 -7.75
CA ASP A 203 8.31 7.96 -9.14
C ASP A 203 7.56 8.90 -10.10
N CYS A 204 6.35 9.29 -9.75
CA CYS A 204 5.48 10.15 -10.53
C CYS A 204 5.17 11.43 -9.78
N ARG A 205 5.95 12.48 -10.07
CA ARG A 205 5.74 13.81 -9.52
C ARG A 205 4.48 14.45 -10.12
N GLY A 206 3.66 15.07 -9.27
CA GLY A 206 2.51 15.85 -9.71
C GLY A 206 1.21 15.07 -9.91
N LEU A 207 1.14 13.79 -9.53
CA LEU A 207 -0.12 13.06 -9.42
C LEU A 207 -1.06 13.78 -8.42
N ARG A 208 -2.36 13.84 -8.74
CA ARG A 208 -3.38 14.50 -7.90
C ARG A 208 -4.71 13.75 -7.94
N CYS A 209 -5.36 13.67 -6.79
CA CYS A 209 -6.76 13.29 -6.68
C CYS A 209 -7.61 14.53 -6.46
N TYR A 210 -8.61 14.72 -7.31
CA TYR A 210 -9.53 15.84 -7.19
C TYR A 210 -10.77 15.41 -6.39
N VAL A 211 -11.20 16.29 -5.49
CA VAL A 211 -12.51 16.18 -4.84
C VAL A 211 -13.52 16.71 -5.85
N ASN A 212 -14.41 15.85 -6.35
CA ASN A 212 -15.53 16.25 -7.20
C ASN A 212 -16.80 16.27 -6.35
#